data_AF-A0A1I2G6Z3-F1
#
_entry.id   AF-A0A1I2G6Z3-F1
#
_cell.length_a   1.000
_cell.length_b   1.000
_cell.length_c   1.000
_cell.angle_alpha   90.00
_cell.angle_beta   90.00
_cell.angle_gamma   90.00
#
_symmetry.space_group_name_H-M   'P 1'
#
loop_
_entity.id
_entity.type
_entity.pdbx_description
1 polymer ?
#
loop_
_entity_poly.entity_id
_entity_poly.type
_entity_poly.pdbx_seq_one_letter_code
_entity_poly.pdbx_strand_id
1 'polypeptide(L)'
;FLIALKQYKPFSWQKSITGVFNLANRYSKPVVDMACKRALFYRAYSYQSVKNICSKGLYQAPAENLSVKGENGFNHDLSIYDKLSN
;
A
#
# COMPACT_ATOMS: atom_id res chain seq x y z
N PHE A 1 -9.32 -7.02 4.89
CA PHE A 1 -7.93 -6.68 5.29
C PHE A 1 -7.33 -7.72 6.23
N LEU A 2 -8.00 -8.04 7.36
CA LEU A 2 -7.52 -9.03 8.34
C LEU A 2 -7.13 -10.39 7.73
N ILE A 3 -7.99 -10.97 6.89
CA ILE A 3 -7.73 -12.27 6.23
C ILE A 3 -6.44 -12.20 5.40
N ALA A 4 -6.32 -11.18 4.53
CA ALA A 4 -5.12 -10.97 3.74
C ALA A 4 -3.86 -10.75 4.62
N LEU A 5 -3.98 -9.96 5.69
CA LEU A 5 -2.88 -9.74 6.61
C LEU A 5 -2.42 -11.03 7.30
N LYS A 6 -3.36 -11.90 7.71
CA LYS A 6 -3.07 -13.21 8.30
C LYS A 6 -2.37 -14.14 7.30
N GLN A 7 -2.81 -14.14 6.05
CA GLN A 7 -2.22 -14.97 5.00
C GLN A 7 -0.79 -14.54 4.64
N TYR A 8 -0.54 -13.23 4.49
CA TYR A 8 0.77 -12.73 4.06
C TYR A 8 1.77 -12.51 5.21
N LYS A 9 1.29 -12.28 6.43
CA LYS A 9 2.11 -11.97 7.62
C LYS A 9 1.66 -12.81 8.84
N PRO A 10 1.66 -14.15 8.77
CA PRO A 10 1.06 -15.04 9.78
C PRO A 10 1.69 -14.93 11.18
N PHE A 11 2.94 -14.49 11.30
CA PHE A 11 3.60 -14.33 12.60
C PHE A 11 3.37 -12.97 13.26
N SER A 12 3.02 -11.93 12.49
CA SER A 12 2.94 -10.55 12.97
C SER A 12 1.57 -9.88 12.73
N TRP A 13 0.59 -10.60 12.19
CA TRP A 13 -0.73 -10.06 11.88
C TRP A 13 -1.47 -9.59 13.13
N GLN A 14 -1.30 -10.27 14.28
CA GLN A 14 -1.95 -9.90 15.54
C GLN A 14 -1.52 -8.50 15.99
N LYS A 15 -0.21 -8.23 16.07
CA LYS A 15 0.31 -6.90 16.41
C LYS A 15 -0.15 -5.84 15.40
N SER A 16 -0.13 -6.20 14.12
CA SER A 16 -0.53 -5.30 13.04
C SER A 16 -2.02 -4.94 13.12
N ILE A 17 -2.90 -5.91 13.36
CA ILE A 17 -4.35 -5.67 13.44
C ILE A 17 -4.72 -4.88 14.71
N THR A 18 -4.09 -5.18 15.85
CA THR A 18 -4.25 -4.38 17.07
C THR A 18 -3.83 -2.93 16.83
N GLY A 19 -2.72 -2.71 16.11
CA GLY A 19 -2.30 -1.37 15.71
C GLY A 19 -3.35 -0.66 14.85
N VAL A 20 -3.96 -1.36 13.90
CA VAL A 20 -5.03 -0.83 13.04
C VAL A 20 -6.29 -0.49 13.86
N PHE A 21 -6.69 -1.34 14.81
CA PHE A 21 -7.81 -1.03 15.71
C PHE A 21 -7.53 0.19 16.58
N ASN A 22 -6.33 0.32 17.13
CA ASN A 22 -5.92 1.51 17.87
C ASN A 22 -5.87 2.76 16.98
N LEU A 23 -5.72 2.60 15.66
CA LEU A 23 -5.80 3.70 14.72
C LEU A 23 -7.23 4.28 14.64
N ALA A 24 -8.26 3.46 14.85
CA ALA A 24 -9.66 3.88 14.88
C ALA A 24 -10.04 4.72 16.11
N ASN A 25 -9.15 4.83 17.10
CA ASN A 25 -9.29 5.78 18.20
C ASN A 25 -8.78 7.19 17.81
N ARG A 26 -7.87 7.26 16.83
CA ARG A 26 -7.28 8.52 16.34
C ARG A 26 -7.97 9.05 15.09
N TYR A 27 -8.41 8.15 14.22
CA TYR A 27 -9.18 8.44 13.02
C TYR A 27 -10.57 7.84 13.17
N SER A 28 -11.57 8.38 12.50
CA SER A 28 -12.90 7.78 12.53
C SER A 28 -12.90 6.37 11.92
N LYS A 29 -13.74 5.48 12.44
CA LYS A 29 -13.97 4.12 11.91
C LYS A 29 -14.12 4.07 10.37
N PRO A 30 -14.92 4.93 9.72
CA PRO A 30 -15.05 4.91 8.27
C PRO A 30 -13.74 5.26 7.54
N VAL A 31 -12.93 6.18 8.08
CA VAL A 31 -11.63 6.53 7.49
C VAL A 31 -10.67 5.34 7.53
N VAL A 32 -10.62 4.62 8.67
CA VAL A 32 -9.77 3.43 8.80
C VAL A 32 -10.23 2.31 7.87
N ASP A 33 -11.54 2.14 7.68
CA ASP A 33 -12.08 1.16 6.73
C ASP A 33 -11.72 1.49 5.27
N MET A 34 -11.87 2.76 4.85
CA MET A 34 -11.44 3.20 3.52
C MET A 34 -9.93 3.02 3.32
N ALA A 35 -9.13 3.31 4.35
CA ALA A 35 -7.69 3.09 4.30
C ALA A 35 -7.34 1.60 4.15
N CYS A 36 -8.06 0.72 4.86
CA CYS A 36 -7.91 -0.74 4.73
C CYS A 36 -8.30 -1.24 3.34
N LYS A 37 -9.38 -0.69 2.74
CA LYS A 37 -9.79 -0.98 1.36
C LYS A 37 -8.71 -0.55 0.35
N ARG A 38 -8.16 0.66 0.50
CA ARG A 38 -7.06 1.12 -0.35
C ARG A 38 -5.81 0.26 -0.18
N ALA A 39 -5.47 -0.14 1.05
CA ALA A 39 -4.35 -1.04 1.29
C ALA A 39 -4.55 -2.43 0.65
N LEU A 40 -5.79 -2.94 0.61
CA LEU A 40 -6.11 -4.18 -0.13
C LEU A 40 -5.89 -4.03 -1.63
N PHE A 41 -6.33 -2.90 -2.21
CA PHE A 41 -6.19 -2.62 -3.63
C PHE A 41 -4.73 -2.67 -4.09
N TYR A 42 -3.82 -2.02 -3.37
CA TYR A 42 -2.38 -2.03 -3.67
C TYR A 42 -1.62 -3.23 -3.08
N ARG A 43 -2.32 -4.21 -2.50
CA ARG A 43 -1.73 -5.37 -1.80
C ARG A 43 -0.70 -4.98 -0.71
N ALA A 44 -0.89 -3.82 -0.08
CA ALA A 44 0.01 -3.25 0.92
C ALA A 44 -0.41 -3.68 2.34
N TYR A 45 -0.14 -4.93 2.72
CA TYR A 45 -0.61 -5.52 3.97
C TYR A 45 0.32 -5.22 5.16
N SER A 46 0.25 -3.99 5.68
CA SER A 46 0.95 -3.64 6.91
C SER A 46 0.24 -2.53 7.70
N TYR A 47 0.48 -2.50 9.01
CA TYR A 47 0.05 -1.38 9.85
C TYR A 47 0.60 -0.03 9.33
N GLN A 48 1.88 0.01 8.95
CA GLN A 48 2.52 1.23 8.46
C GLN A 48 1.85 1.75 7.18
N SER A 49 1.45 0.86 6.27
CA SER A 49 0.72 1.21 5.05
C SER A 49 -0.62 1.87 5.39
N VAL A 50 -1.42 1.25 6.27
CA VAL A 50 -2.71 1.81 6.70
C VAL A 50 -2.52 3.15 7.42
N LYS A 51 -1.54 3.24 8.33
CA LYS A 51 -1.18 4.49 9.01
C LYS A 51 -0.81 5.59 8.03
N ASN A 52 0.02 5.29 7.03
CA ASN A 52 0.43 6.23 6.01
C ASN A 52 -0.78 6.72 5.19
N ILE A 53 -1.66 5.81 4.77
CA ILE A 53 -2.88 6.14 4.02
C ILE A 53 -3.78 7.07 4.83
N CYS A 54 -4.00 6.79 6.12
CA CYS A 54 -4.77 7.67 7.00
C CYS A 54 -4.09 9.04 7.17
N SER A 55 -2.79 9.06 7.50
CA SER A 55 -2.06 10.30 7.79
C SER A 55 -1.94 11.24 6.59
N LYS A 56 -1.90 10.68 5.38
CA LYS A 56 -1.76 11.43 4.13
C LYS A 56 -3.10 11.72 3.44
N GLY A 57 -4.23 11.34 4.05
CA GLY A 57 -5.54 11.53 3.42
C GLY A 57 -5.78 10.70 2.15
N LEU A 58 -4.93 9.70 1.87
CA LEU A 58 -4.94 8.98 0.60
C LEU A 58 -6.19 8.10 0.43
N TYR A 59 -6.95 7.86 1.50
CA TYR A 59 -8.20 7.10 1.44
C TYR A 59 -9.29 7.78 0.57
N GLN A 60 -9.18 9.09 0.32
CA GLN A 60 -10.08 9.85 -0.57
C GLN A 60 -9.55 10.02 -2.00
N ALA A 61 -8.25 9.82 -2.22
CA ALA A 61 -7.66 10.02 -3.53
C ALA A 61 -8.19 8.98 -4.53
N PRO A 62 -8.27 9.29 -5.83
CA PRO A 62 -8.50 8.28 -6.86
C PRO A 62 -7.46 7.16 -6.76
N ALA A 63 -7.85 5.92 -7.07
CA ALA A 63 -6.88 4.85 -7.23
C ALA A 63 -6.12 5.08 -8.53
N GLU A 64 -4.80 5.25 -8.45
CA GLU A 64 -3.96 5.38 -9.63
C GLU A 64 -3.80 3.99 -10.24
N ASN A 65 -4.28 3.84 -11.47
CA ASN A 65 -3.98 2.67 -12.26
C ASN A 65 -2.59 2.87 -12.86
N LEU A 66 -1.56 2.43 -12.14
CA LEU A 66 -0.16 2.46 -12.59
C LEU A 66 0.11 1.50 -13.76
N SER A 67 -0.93 0.89 -14.36
CA SER A 67 -0.80 0.21 -15.64
C SER A 67 -0.39 1.23 -16.68
N VAL A 68 0.89 1.22 -17.02
CA VAL A 68 1.43 1.90 -18.20
C VAL A 68 0.59 1.42 -19.38
N LYS A 69 -0.22 2.30 -19.97
CA LYS A 69 -0.93 2.05 -21.23
C LYS A 69 0.04 2.08 -22.41
N GLY A 70 1.12 1.29 -22.32
CA GLY A 70 2.09 1.10 -23.37
C GLY A 70 2.34 -0.39 -23.49
N GLU A 71 1.91 -0.97 -24.60
CA GLU A 71 2.21 -2.36 -24.98
C GLU A 71 3.72 -2.60 -25.19
N ASN A 72 4.51 -1.52 -25.07
CA ASN A 72 5.96 -1.52 -25.09
C ASN A 72 6.45 -1.31 -23.66
N GLY A 73 6.31 -2.34 -22.82
CA GLY A 73 6.97 -2.39 -21.50
C GLY A 73 8.41 -1.92 -21.61
N PHE A 74 8.92 -1.29 -20.54
CA PHE A 74 10.21 -0.59 -20.43
C PHE A 74 11.44 -1.42 -20.87
N ASN A 75 11.52 -1.81 -22.15
CA ASN A 75 12.74 -2.20 -22.84
C ASN A 75 13.51 -0.91 -23.11
N HIS A 76 13.89 -0.24 -22.03
CA HIS A 76 14.91 0.77 -22.12
C HIS A 76 16.22 0.01 -22.23
N ASP A 77 16.91 0.19 -23.34
CA ASP A 77 18.20 -0.45 -23.56
C ASP A 77 19.14 -0.12 -22.40
N LEU A 78 19.50 -1.12 -21.61
CA LEU A 78 20.34 -0.94 -20.42
C LEU A 78 21.75 -0.45 -20.78
N SER A 79 22.16 -0.58 -22.06
CA SER A 79 23.44 -0.09 -22.57
C SER A 79 23.63 1.43 -22.40
N ILE A 80 22.53 2.19 -22.25
CA ILE A 80 22.59 3.64 -22.00
C ILE A 80 23.26 4.00 -20.68
N TYR A 81 23.26 3.09 -19.70
CA TYR A 81 23.92 3.28 -18.41
C TYR A 81 25.43 3.01 -18.45
N ASP A 82 25.92 2.31 -19.47
CA ASP A 82 27.37 2.08 -19.65
C ASP A 82 28.13 3.40 -19.86
N LYS A 83 27.45 4.42 -20.40
CA LYS A 83 27.99 5.78 -20.59
C LYS A 83 28.20 6.56 -19.28
N LEU A 84 27.67 6.06 -18.16
CA LEU A 84 27.78 6.71 -16.85
C LEU A 84 28.97 6.19 -16.02
N SER A 85 29.62 5.11 -16.45
CA SER A 85 30.87 4.64 -15.86
C SER A 85 32.06 5.41 -16.48
N ASN A 86 32.37 6.58 -15.92
CA ASN A 86 33.69 7.21 -16.06
C ASN A 86 34.62 6.75 -14.95
#